data_AF-A0A0V8M3Z1-F1
#
_entry.id   AF-A0A0V8M3Z1-F1
#
_cell.length_a   1.000
_cell.length_b   1.000
_cell.length_c   1.000
_cell.angle_alpha   90.00
_cell.angle_beta   90.00
_cell.angle_gamma   90.00
#
_symmetry.space_group_name_H-M   'P 1'
#
loop_
_entity.id
_entity.type
_entity.pdbx_description
1 polymer ?
#
loop_
_entity_poly.entity_id
_entity_poly.type
_entity_poly.pdbx_seq_one_letter_code
_entity_poly.pdbx_strand_id
1 'polypeptide(L)'
;MDSEHQYYVILTHTIPVTTYTLIGEHKLRPVKTLRKMFEGYGHIIPHHLPAVMTLDHLSTASDTIWKQLVMFHSFLCDDSETYDYSERSWKKDYGESELHFVHNQDYFFETIDLGNKQLKRKLKRKRVNAIDFDDFHIKVYPTTKETLEEEPVSAENEALTLTEALSVAKEVTPEYEVSVRYNKAFQVFCNLRSIDKKLYNQICLYVFAGNLREFSEVYHNDNAPIAFYISILESQAGDPPTCRELLHCNRCGRDILNHGTPIEEHFIGKYGTSFKELRKIRHKFFHQGEYSSGREELWNIYDQRDDARHLIDHPELIQELDKKEEDLDYFGNEVERLQKITRRTLIESFMRHYGNRIPRP
;
A
#
# COMPACT_ATOMS: atom_id res chain seq x y z
N MET A 1 -28.18 -16.57 -31.89
CA MET A 1 -27.52 -17.02 -30.65
C MET A 1 -26.75 -15.83 -30.17
N ASP A 2 -27.33 -15.08 -29.23
CA ASP A 2 -26.63 -13.96 -28.61
C ASP A 2 -25.43 -14.54 -27.89
N SER A 3 -24.23 -14.18 -28.34
CA SER A 3 -23.01 -14.52 -27.63
C SER A 3 -23.10 -13.85 -26.26
N GLU A 4 -23.27 -14.65 -25.21
CA GLU A 4 -23.13 -14.17 -23.84
C GLU A 4 -21.78 -13.47 -23.73
N HIS A 5 -21.81 -12.16 -23.46
CA HIS A 5 -20.60 -11.39 -23.28
C HIS A 5 -20.11 -11.69 -21.85
N GLN A 6 -18.85 -12.08 -21.73
CA GLN A 6 -18.26 -12.39 -20.43
C GLN A 6 -17.36 -11.23 -20.00
N TYR A 7 -17.40 -10.90 -18.72
CA TYR A 7 -16.62 -9.79 -18.18
C TYR A 7 -15.95 -10.20 -16.87
N TYR A 8 -14.74 -9.67 -16.65
CA TYR A 8 -14.17 -9.60 -15.32
C TYR A 8 -14.71 -8.37 -14.61
N VAL A 9 -15.23 -8.57 -13.40
CA VAL A 9 -15.65 -7.50 -12.51
C VAL A 9 -14.48 -7.16 -11.58
N ILE A 10 -14.12 -5.89 -11.52
CA ILE A 10 -13.04 -5.39 -10.67
C ILE A 10 -13.65 -4.34 -9.74
N LEU A 11 -13.54 -4.59 -8.44
CA LEU A 11 -13.96 -3.64 -7.41
C LEU A 11 -12.76 -2.76 -7.05
N THR A 12 -12.97 -1.46 -6.88
CA THR A 12 -11.91 -0.48 -6.65
C THR A 12 -12.46 0.78 -5.98
N HIS A 13 -11.61 1.59 -5.35
CA HIS A 13 -11.95 2.95 -4.92
C HIS A 13 -11.77 3.99 -6.03
N THR A 14 -11.06 3.61 -7.08
CA THR A 14 -10.62 4.49 -8.15
C THR A 14 -11.08 3.96 -9.51
N ILE A 15 -11.96 4.67 -10.19
CA ILE A 15 -12.47 4.24 -11.50
C ILE A 15 -12.00 5.13 -12.64
N PRO A 16 -11.87 4.57 -13.86
CA PRO A 16 -11.68 5.37 -15.05
C PRO A 16 -12.86 6.32 -15.30
N VAL A 17 -12.61 7.50 -15.87
CA VAL A 17 -13.69 8.45 -16.23
C VAL A 17 -14.50 8.04 -17.46
N THR A 18 -13.93 7.17 -18.31
CA THR A 18 -14.51 6.71 -19.57
C THR A 18 -14.05 5.29 -19.89
N THR A 19 -14.43 4.75 -21.05
CA THR A 19 -13.91 3.48 -21.55
C THR A 19 -12.50 3.66 -22.11
N TYR A 20 -11.57 2.82 -21.68
CA TYR A 20 -10.18 2.83 -22.16
C TYR A 20 -9.84 1.52 -22.86
N THR A 21 -9.13 1.63 -23.98
CA THR A 21 -8.57 0.48 -24.70
C THR A 21 -7.16 0.19 -24.18
N LEU A 22 -6.98 -1.00 -23.63
CA LEU A 22 -5.73 -1.55 -23.14
C LEU A 22 -5.07 -2.45 -24.20
N ILE A 23 -3.97 -3.11 -23.82
CA ILE A 23 -3.26 -4.06 -24.67
C ILE A 23 -4.19 -5.20 -25.12
N GLY A 24 -4.08 -5.62 -26.39
CA GLY A 24 -4.88 -6.71 -26.94
C GLY A 24 -6.35 -6.36 -27.16
N GLU A 25 -6.66 -5.08 -27.42
CA GLU A 25 -8.02 -4.56 -27.66
C GLU A 25 -8.99 -4.66 -26.47
N HIS A 26 -8.46 -5.05 -25.31
CA HIS A 26 -9.21 -5.12 -24.07
C HIS A 26 -9.77 -3.77 -23.67
N LYS A 27 -11.06 -3.70 -23.34
CA LYS A 27 -11.75 -2.47 -22.95
C LYS A 27 -12.05 -2.47 -21.45
N LEU A 28 -11.42 -1.54 -20.74
CA LEU A 28 -11.69 -1.24 -19.34
C LEU A 28 -12.79 -0.18 -19.25
N ARG A 29 -13.88 -0.48 -18.55
CA ARG A 29 -15.08 0.37 -18.51
C ARG A 29 -15.52 0.66 -17.07
N PRO A 30 -15.88 1.89 -16.72
CA PRO A 30 -16.56 2.17 -15.46
C PRO A 30 -18.01 1.67 -15.54
N VAL A 31 -18.48 1.04 -14.47
CA VAL A 31 -19.83 0.46 -14.38
C VAL A 31 -20.57 1.07 -13.20
N LYS A 32 -21.84 1.40 -13.43
CA LYS A 32 -22.71 1.86 -12.36
C LYS A 32 -22.93 0.72 -11.37
N THR A 33 -22.51 0.94 -10.12
CA THR A 33 -22.70 0.01 -9.02
C THR A 33 -24.19 -0.25 -8.79
N LEU A 34 -24.69 -1.42 -9.18
CA LEU A 34 -26.06 -1.86 -8.89
C LEU A 34 -26.07 -2.86 -7.74
N ARG A 35 -26.96 -2.67 -6.76
CA ARG A 35 -27.14 -3.59 -5.64
C ARG A 35 -27.35 -5.05 -6.08
N LYS A 36 -27.99 -5.27 -7.23
CA LYS A 36 -28.18 -6.60 -7.82
C LYS A 36 -26.89 -7.30 -8.24
N MET A 37 -25.89 -6.54 -8.70
CA MET A 37 -24.56 -7.12 -8.98
C MET A 37 -23.99 -7.75 -7.72
N PHE A 38 -24.34 -7.20 -6.57
CA PHE A 38 -23.85 -7.53 -5.25
C PHE A 38 -24.67 -8.59 -4.49
N GLU A 39 -25.86 -8.96 -4.98
CA GLU A 39 -26.78 -9.87 -4.30
C GLU A 39 -26.22 -11.30 -4.09
N GLY A 40 -25.21 -11.70 -4.87
CA GLY A 40 -24.48 -12.96 -4.68
C GLY A 40 -23.26 -12.91 -3.75
N TYR A 41 -22.84 -11.72 -3.30
CA TYR A 41 -21.62 -11.53 -2.50
C TYR A 41 -21.92 -11.47 -0.99
N GLY A 42 -22.87 -12.31 -0.53
CA GLY A 42 -23.46 -12.32 0.81
C GLY A 42 -22.47 -11.94 1.92
N HIS A 43 -22.81 -10.89 2.66
CA HIS A 43 -22.08 -10.36 3.83
C HIS A 43 -20.67 -9.77 3.59
N ILE A 44 -20.09 -9.93 2.39
CA ILE A 44 -18.69 -9.57 2.09
C ILE A 44 -18.53 -8.10 1.67
N ILE A 45 -19.62 -7.44 1.28
CA ILE A 45 -19.54 -6.04 0.85
C ILE A 45 -19.42 -5.19 2.11
N PRO A 46 -18.32 -4.44 2.28
CA PRO A 46 -18.18 -3.53 3.40
C PRO A 46 -19.38 -2.58 3.48
N HIS A 47 -19.53 -1.90 4.61
CA HIS A 47 -20.51 -0.80 4.75
C HIS A 47 -20.33 0.35 3.71
N HIS A 48 -19.33 0.25 2.84
CA HIS A 48 -19.07 1.09 1.68
C HIS A 48 -19.14 0.23 0.42
N LEU A 49 -20.03 0.57 -0.52
CA LEU A 49 -20.07 -0.08 -1.83
C LEU A 49 -18.83 0.37 -2.63
N PRO A 50 -17.91 -0.54 -2.99
CA PRO A 50 -16.80 -0.19 -3.86
C PRO A 50 -17.33 0.23 -5.24
N ALA A 51 -16.55 1.06 -5.93
CA ALA A 51 -16.82 1.33 -7.33
C ALA A 51 -16.50 0.10 -8.17
N VAL A 52 -17.15 0.00 -9.32
CA VAL A 52 -17.02 -1.17 -10.20
C VAL A 52 -16.47 -0.72 -11.54
N MET A 53 -15.44 -1.41 -11.99
CA MET A 53 -15.02 -1.40 -13.39
C MET A 53 -15.07 -2.81 -13.96
N THR A 54 -15.19 -2.91 -15.28
CA THR A 54 -15.20 -4.20 -15.97
C THR A 54 -14.14 -4.24 -17.06
N LEU A 55 -13.58 -5.43 -17.23
CA LEU A 55 -12.69 -5.77 -18.33
C LEU A 55 -13.39 -6.84 -19.17
N ASP A 56 -13.42 -6.65 -20.49
CA ASP A 56 -13.95 -7.65 -21.40
C ASP A 56 -13.14 -8.95 -21.41
N HIS A 57 -13.84 -10.07 -21.52
CA HIS A 57 -13.23 -11.37 -21.70
C HIS A 57 -13.23 -11.75 -23.18
N LEU A 58 -12.12 -11.48 -23.87
CA LEU A 58 -11.96 -11.73 -25.30
C LEU A 58 -11.39 -13.12 -25.60
N SER A 59 -10.59 -13.69 -24.69
CA SER A 59 -9.91 -14.97 -24.90
C SER A 59 -9.39 -15.58 -23.59
N THR A 60 -8.69 -16.72 -23.66
CA THR A 60 -7.98 -17.31 -22.52
C THR A 60 -6.85 -16.42 -21.99
N ALA A 61 -6.26 -15.54 -22.82
CA ALA A 61 -5.26 -14.58 -22.38
C ALA A 61 -5.83 -13.47 -21.47
N SER A 62 -7.16 -13.30 -21.47
CA SER A 62 -7.84 -12.26 -20.70
C SER A 62 -7.69 -12.44 -19.19
N ASP A 63 -7.57 -13.68 -18.70
CA ASP A 63 -7.27 -13.95 -17.28
C ASP A 63 -5.89 -13.38 -16.88
N THR A 64 -4.89 -13.53 -17.76
CA THR A 64 -3.55 -13.00 -17.49
C THR A 64 -3.55 -11.48 -17.46
N ILE A 65 -4.26 -10.85 -18.41
CA ILE A 65 -4.39 -9.40 -18.49
C ILE A 65 -5.17 -8.87 -17.28
N TRP A 66 -6.24 -9.54 -16.86
CA TRP A 66 -6.99 -9.19 -15.66
C TRP A 66 -6.11 -9.22 -14.41
N LYS A 67 -5.38 -10.32 -14.16
CA LYS A 67 -4.45 -10.43 -13.02
C LYS A 67 -3.39 -9.33 -13.02
N GLN A 68 -2.82 -9.05 -14.19
CA GLN A 68 -1.85 -7.96 -14.33
C GLN A 68 -2.48 -6.59 -14.09
N LEU A 69 -3.71 -6.37 -14.57
CA LEU A 69 -4.42 -5.10 -14.42
C LEU A 69 -4.76 -4.83 -12.96
N VAL A 70 -5.25 -5.82 -12.22
CA VAL A 70 -5.52 -5.71 -10.78
C VAL A 70 -4.24 -5.33 -10.05
N MET A 71 -3.16 -6.08 -10.26
CA MET A 71 -1.86 -5.82 -9.62
C MET A 71 -1.34 -4.41 -9.93
N PHE A 72 -1.40 -4.03 -11.20
CA PHE A 72 -0.97 -2.70 -11.67
C PHE A 72 -1.81 -1.59 -11.07
N HIS A 73 -3.14 -1.74 -11.06
CA HIS A 73 -4.06 -0.74 -10.56
C HIS A 73 -3.86 -0.53 -9.05
N SER A 74 -3.78 -1.61 -8.28
CA SER A 74 -3.50 -1.54 -6.84
C SER A 74 -2.18 -0.82 -6.54
N PHE A 75 -1.12 -1.11 -7.29
CA PHE A 75 0.15 -0.41 -7.16
C PHE A 75 0.06 1.08 -7.51
N LEU A 76 -0.50 1.39 -8.69
CA LEU A 76 -0.50 2.75 -9.23
C LEU A 76 -1.41 3.68 -8.42
N CYS A 77 -2.58 3.19 -8.01
CA CYS A 77 -3.57 3.95 -7.24
C CYS A 77 -3.33 3.91 -5.72
N ASP A 78 -2.38 3.13 -5.24
CA ASP A 78 -2.21 2.84 -3.79
C ASP A 78 -3.51 2.30 -3.17
N ASP A 79 -4.17 1.39 -3.91
CA ASP A 79 -5.45 0.81 -3.56
C ASP A 79 -5.28 -0.71 -3.37
N SER A 80 -4.91 -1.10 -2.15
CA SER A 80 -4.76 -2.51 -1.79
C SER A 80 -6.10 -3.25 -1.94
N GLU A 81 -7.22 -2.65 -1.53
CA GLU A 81 -8.53 -3.29 -1.55
C GLU A 81 -8.94 -3.78 -2.96
N THR A 82 -8.51 -3.12 -4.04
CA THR A 82 -8.72 -3.62 -5.41
C THR A 82 -8.21 -5.06 -5.59
N TYR A 83 -7.03 -5.37 -5.04
CA TYR A 83 -6.44 -6.69 -5.11
C TYR A 83 -7.20 -7.69 -4.24
N ASP A 84 -7.51 -7.34 -2.99
CA ASP A 84 -8.29 -8.19 -2.08
C ASP A 84 -9.65 -8.59 -2.66
N TYR A 85 -10.35 -7.63 -3.27
CA TYR A 85 -11.64 -7.89 -3.90
C TYR A 85 -11.53 -8.79 -5.13
N SER A 86 -10.42 -8.72 -5.86
CA SER A 86 -10.20 -9.50 -7.06
C SER A 86 -10.09 -10.99 -6.76
N GLU A 87 -9.50 -11.36 -5.61
CA GLU A 87 -9.42 -12.77 -5.19
C GLU A 87 -10.81 -13.34 -4.85
N ARG A 88 -11.80 -12.48 -4.63
CA ARG A 88 -13.19 -12.86 -4.31
C ARG A 88 -14.14 -12.72 -5.50
N SER A 89 -13.74 -12.01 -6.55
CA SER A 89 -14.58 -11.66 -7.69
C SER A 89 -14.05 -12.30 -8.96
N TRP A 90 -14.85 -13.19 -9.56
CA TRP A 90 -14.46 -13.90 -10.77
C TRP A 90 -15.42 -13.58 -11.91
N LYS A 91 -14.94 -13.87 -13.13
CA LYS A 91 -15.65 -13.75 -14.39
C LYS A 91 -17.15 -14.08 -14.27
N LYS A 92 -17.99 -13.20 -14.78
CA LYS A 92 -19.44 -13.40 -14.83
C LYS A 92 -19.95 -13.19 -16.24
N ASP A 93 -20.98 -13.95 -16.58
CA ASP A 93 -21.74 -13.78 -17.80
C ASP A 93 -22.71 -12.65 -17.55
N TYR A 94 -22.51 -11.54 -18.26
CA TYR A 94 -23.41 -10.39 -18.21
C TYR A 94 -23.77 -9.98 -19.63
N GLY A 95 -25.05 -9.75 -19.90
CA GLY A 95 -25.42 -9.04 -21.12
C GLY A 95 -24.91 -7.59 -21.06
N GLU A 96 -24.59 -6.96 -22.21
CA GLU A 96 -24.34 -5.50 -22.24
C GLU A 96 -25.53 -4.71 -21.67
N SER A 97 -26.76 -5.24 -21.81
CA SER A 97 -27.96 -4.67 -21.21
C SER A 97 -28.01 -4.78 -19.68
N GLU A 98 -27.27 -5.71 -19.08
CA GLU A 98 -27.19 -5.92 -17.63
C GLU A 98 -26.10 -5.06 -16.98
N LEU A 99 -25.08 -4.69 -17.76
CA LEU A 99 -24.03 -3.74 -17.36
C LEU A 99 -24.42 -2.32 -17.76
N HIS A 100 -24.74 -1.49 -16.77
CA HIS A 100 -24.99 -0.08 -17.01
C HIS A 100 -23.68 0.71 -16.97
N PHE A 101 -23.04 0.84 -18.13
CA PHE A 101 -21.81 1.61 -18.28
C PHE A 101 -22.03 3.09 -17.99
N VAL A 102 -21.03 3.71 -17.37
CA VAL A 102 -21.07 5.13 -17.03
C VAL A 102 -20.48 5.92 -18.18
N HIS A 103 -21.27 6.84 -18.75
CA HIS A 103 -20.82 7.75 -19.81
C HIS A 103 -20.45 9.15 -19.29
N ASN A 104 -20.79 9.49 -18.04
CA ASN A 104 -20.42 10.76 -17.39
C ASN A 104 -20.35 10.61 -15.85
N GLN A 105 -19.38 11.27 -15.20
CA GLN A 105 -19.11 11.22 -13.76
C GLN A 105 -20.27 11.74 -12.90
N ASP A 106 -20.98 12.78 -13.35
CA ASP A 106 -22.03 13.45 -12.56
C ASP A 106 -23.17 12.48 -12.16
N TYR A 107 -23.43 11.46 -13.00
CA TYR A 107 -24.46 10.46 -12.77
C TYR A 107 -24.09 9.39 -11.73
N PHE A 108 -22.80 9.20 -11.45
CA PHE A 108 -22.33 8.11 -10.58
C PHE A 108 -22.66 8.36 -9.10
N PHE A 109 -22.60 9.62 -8.66
CA PHE A 109 -22.79 9.98 -7.25
C PHE A 109 -24.26 10.26 -6.87
N GLU A 110 -25.13 10.54 -7.83
CA GLU A 110 -26.55 10.78 -7.56
C GLU A 110 -27.32 9.50 -7.19
N THR A 111 -26.81 8.31 -7.52
CA THR A 111 -27.56 7.04 -7.35
C THR A 111 -27.21 6.24 -6.10
N ILE A 112 -26.30 6.70 -5.24
CA ILE A 112 -26.14 6.13 -3.90
C ILE A 112 -27.14 6.81 -2.94
N ASP A 113 -28.43 6.68 -3.21
CA ASP A 113 -29.48 7.12 -2.30
C ASP A 113 -29.74 6.05 -1.23
N LEU A 114 -28.77 5.90 -0.33
CA LEU A 114 -28.96 5.15 0.91
C LEU A 114 -29.54 6.12 1.94
N GLY A 115 -30.79 5.89 2.35
CA GLY A 115 -31.61 6.71 3.24
C GLY A 115 -31.09 6.94 4.67
N ASN A 116 -29.78 6.84 4.90
CA ASN A 116 -29.15 7.05 6.20
C ASN A 116 -28.22 8.28 6.18
N LYS A 117 -28.70 9.39 6.76
CA LYS A 117 -27.98 10.70 6.77
C LYS A 117 -26.61 10.64 7.45
N GLN A 118 -26.41 9.76 8.44
CA GLN A 118 -25.09 9.56 9.07
C GLN A 118 -24.12 8.81 8.13
N LEU A 119 -24.62 7.83 7.38
CA LEU A 119 -23.85 7.10 6.38
C LEU A 119 -23.46 8.02 5.21
N LYS A 120 -24.36 8.91 4.76
CA LYS A 120 -24.04 9.97 3.77
C LYS A 120 -22.92 10.91 4.25
N ARG A 121 -22.82 11.20 5.55
CA ARG A 121 -21.73 12.02 6.12
C ARG A 121 -20.40 11.27 6.22
N LYS A 122 -20.41 9.97 6.56
CA LYS A 122 -19.19 9.12 6.54
C LYS A 122 -18.71 8.84 5.11
N LEU A 123 -19.62 8.55 4.18
CA LEU A 123 -19.31 8.32 2.76
C LEU A 123 -18.91 9.61 2.02
N LYS A 124 -19.40 10.80 2.43
CA LYS A 124 -18.88 12.08 1.92
C LYS A 124 -17.36 12.26 2.12
N ARG A 125 -16.75 11.53 3.07
CA ARG A 125 -15.30 11.53 3.30
C ARG A 125 -14.55 10.48 2.45
N LYS A 126 -15.21 9.42 1.98
CA LYS A 126 -14.68 8.43 1.01
C LYS A 126 -15.40 8.59 -0.33
N ARG A 127 -15.11 9.67 -1.06
CA ARG A 127 -15.53 9.79 -2.46
C ARG A 127 -14.76 8.73 -3.27
N VAL A 128 -15.47 7.95 -4.07
CA VAL A 128 -14.85 7.22 -5.18
C VAL A 128 -14.12 8.25 -6.03
N ASN A 129 -12.84 8.04 -6.29
CA ASN A 129 -12.04 8.97 -7.06
C ASN A 129 -12.10 8.55 -8.53
N ALA A 130 -12.83 9.31 -9.35
CA ALA A 130 -12.75 9.12 -10.79
C ALA A 130 -11.44 9.75 -11.28
N ILE A 131 -10.67 9.02 -12.09
CA ILE A 131 -9.36 9.49 -12.58
C ILE A 131 -9.28 9.31 -14.09
N ASP A 132 -8.77 10.35 -14.76
CA ASP A 132 -8.46 10.27 -16.18
C ASP A 132 -7.23 9.39 -16.36
N PHE A 133 -7.41 8.25 -17.03
CA PHE A 133 -6.34 7.31 -17.29
C PHE A 133 -5.52 7.71 -18.52
N ASP A 134 -5.96 8.65 -19.35
CA ASP A 134 -5.10 9.21 -20.40
C ASP A 134 -4.09 10.20 -19.81
N ASP A 135 -4.44 10.89 -18.73
CA ASP A 135 -3.59 11.86 -18.01
C ASP A 135 -3.58 11.56 -16.49
N PHE A 136 -3.05 10.39 -16.12
CA PHE A 136 -3.05 9.92 -14.74
C PHE A 136 -1.93 10.57 -13.93
N HIS A 137 -2.31 11.38 -12.95
CA HIS A 137 -1.35 12.08 -12.09
C HIS A 137 -0.93 11.23 -10.88
N ILE A 138 0.34 10.84 -10.86
CA ILE A 138 0.95 10.15 -9.71
C ILE A 138 1.55 11.20 -8.79
N LYS A 139 0.99 11.32 -7.59
CA LYS A 139 1.56 12.14 -6.52
C LYS A 139 2.59 11.32 -5.74
N VAL A 140 3.80 11.85 -5.66
CA VAL A 140 4.86 11.31 -4.80
C VAL A 140 5.05 12.27 -3.65
N TYR A 141 4.90 11.75 -2.44
CA TYR A 141 5.03 12.53 -1.22
C TYR A 141 6.45 12.45 -0.68
N PRO A 142 6.93 13.52 -0.03
CA PRO A 142 8.26 13.51 0.56
C PRO A 142 8.36 12.39 1.59
N THR A 143 9.53 11.76 1.62
CA THR A 143 10.01 11.12 2.84
C THR A 143 10.08 12.22 3.87
N THR A 144 9.39 12.11 4.99
CA THR A 144 9.75 12.93 6.15
C THR A 144 11.21 12.63 6.43
N LYS A 145 12.10 13.54 5.99
CA LYS A 145 13.40 13.66 6.62
C LYS A 145 13.04 14.03 8.04
N GLU A 146 13.19 13.09 8.94
CA GLU A 146 13.54 13.43 10.31
C GLU A 146 14.74 14.38 10.22
N THR A 147 14.46 15.68 10.20
CA THR A 147 15.14 16.60 11.10
C THR A 147 14.88 16.08 12.51
N LEU A 148 15.68 15.09 12.90
CA LEU A 148 15.96 14.73 14.29
C LEU A 148 17.40 15.16 14.54
N GLU A 149 17.62 16.47 14.57
CA GLU A 149 18.34 16.98 15.74
C GLU A 149 17.31 16.83 16.87
N GLU A 150 17.53 15.81 17.71
CA GLU A 150 16.74 15.55 18.90
C GLU A 150 16.88 16.77 19.84
N GLU A 151 15.99 17.76 19.73
CA GLU A 151 15.70 18.58 20.89
C GLU A 151 14.71 17.80 21.78
N PRO A 152 15.05 17.57 23.07
CA PRO A 152 14.13 16.92 23.98
C PRO A 152 12.91 17.83 24.14
N VAL A 153 11.75 17.37 23.67
CA VAL A 153 10.47 18.02 23.94
C VAL A 153 10.26 17.98 25.44
N SER A 154 10.29 19.16 26.10
CA SER A 154 10.01 19.25 27.53
C SER A 154 8.56 18.83 27.80
N ALA A 155 8.36 18.15 28.93
CA ALA A 155 7.08 17.60 29.39
C ALA A 155 5.98 18.64 29.70
N GLU A 156 6.09 19.89 29.20
CA GLU A 156 5.16 20.98 29.51
C GLU A 156 4.18 21.33 28.37
N ASN A 157 4.15 20.57 27.26
CA ASN A 157 3.25 20.84 26.12
C ASN A 157 2.15 19.77 25.89
N GLU A 158 1.85 18.93 26.87
CA GLU A 158 0.81 17.87 26.80
C GLU A 158 -0.65 18.38 26.93
N ALA A 159 -0.95 19.56 26.39
CA ALA A 159 -2.32 20.04 26.28
C ALA A 159 -2.66 20.64 24.90
N LEU A 160 -1.88 20.33 23.85
CA LEU A 160 -2.33 20.52 22.48
C LEU A 160 -3.25 19.36 22.09
N THR A 161 -4.55 19.62 22.20
CA THR A 161 -5.65 18.69 21.92
C THR A 161 -5.48 17.98 20.57
N LEU A 162 -6.06 16.77 20.45
CA LEU A 162 -6.25 15.97 19.21
C LEU A 162 -6.68 16.80 17.96
N THR A 163 -7.26 17.98 18.19
CA THR A 163 -7.62 18.99 17.20
C THR A 163 -6.43 19.65 16.51
N GLU A 164 -5.32 19.86 17.23
CA GLU A 164 -4.09 20.41 16.66
C GLU A 164 -3.27 19.35 15.93
N ALA A 165 -3.25 18.10 16.39
CA ALA A 165 -2.73 16.97 15.62
C ALA A 165 -3.49 16.79 14.27
N LEU A 166 -4.80 17.04 14.27
CA LEU A 166 -5.62 17.09 13.05
C LEU A 166 -5.44 18.37 12.22
N SER A 167 -4.95 19.47 12.80
CA SER A 167 -4.56 20.69 12.06
C SER A 167 -3.11 20.66 11.54
N VAL A 168 -2.28 19.76 12.09
CA VAL A 168 -0.92 19.43 11.64
C VAL A 168 -0.94 18.40 10.50
N ALA A 169 -2.13 17.94 10.09
CA ALA A 169 -2.40 17.66 8.68
C ALA A 169 -2.37 18.98 7.87
N LYS A 170 -1.29 19.76 8.00
CA LYS A 170 -0.81 20.64 6.94
C LYS A 170 -0.87 19.80 5.69
N GLU A 171 -1.61 20.26 4.70
CA GLU A 171 -1.70 19.65 3.38
C GLU A 171 -0.29 19.20 2.98
N VAL A 172 -0.03 17.90 3.08
CA VAL A 172 1.27 17.36 2.71
C VAL A 172 1.32 17.55 1.22
N THR A 173 2.01 18.60 0.78
CA THR A 173 2.18 18.88 -0.62
C THR A 173 3.01 17.74 -1.22
N PRO A 174 2.58 17.18 -2.37
CA PRO A 174 3.41 16.21 -3.05
C PRO A 174 4.77 16.84 -3.35
N GLU A 175 5.84 16.07 -3.15
CA GLU A 175 7.20 16.46 -3.52
C GLU A 175 7.28 16.69 -5.02
N TYR A 176 6.60 15.84 -5.78
CA TYR A 176 6.36 16.05 -7.20
C TYR A 176 5.12 15.27 -7.67
N GLU A 177 4.57 15.73 -8.78
CA GLU A 177 3.45 15.11 -9.46
C GLU A 177 3.88 14.76 -10.88
N VAL A 178 3.68 13.50 -11.28
CA VAL A 178 4.02 13.03 -12.64
C VAL A 178 2.77 12.56 -13.34
N SER A 179 2.47 13.16 -14.49
CA SER A 179 1.46 12.64 -15.41
C SER A 179 2.00 11.44 -16.18
N VAL A 180 1.20 10.36 -16.22
CA VAL A 180 1.43 9.17 -17.04
C VAL A 180 0.19 8.81 -17.83
N ARG A 181 0.40 8.26 -19.03
CA ARG A 181 -0.66 7.63 -19.80
C ARG A 181 -0.83 6.21 -19.28
N TYR A 182 -1.96 5.92 -18.66
CA TYR A 182 -2.20 4.66 -17.96
C TYR A 182 -2.08 3.45 -18.87
N ASN A 183 -2.60 3.51 -20.10
CA ASN A 183 -2.50 2.42 -21.07
C ASN A 183 -1.05 2.06 -21.41
N LYS A 184 -0.20 3.08 -21.61
CA LYS A 184 1.23 2.91 -21.85
C LYS A 184 1.93 2.42 -20.59
N ALA A 185 1.56 2.93 -19.41
CA ALA A 185 2.15 2.52 -18.14
C ALA A 185 1.80 1.05 -17.84
N PHE A 186 0.57 0.64 -18.10
CA PHE A 186 0.13 -0.74 -18.01
C PHE A 186 0.91 -1.63 -18.98
N GLN A 187 1.09 -1.20 -20.24
CA GLN A 187 1.90 -1.93 -21.20
C GLN A 187 3.35 -2.09 -20.73
N VAL A 188 3.96 -1.04 -20.17
CA VAL A 188 5.30 -1.11 -19.57
C VAL A 188 5.31 -2.10 -18.42
N PHE A 189 4.33 -2.05 -17.53
CA PHE A 189 4.20 -3.00 -16.42
C PHE A 189 4.11 -4.46 -16.90
N CYS A 190 3.29 -4.74 -17.91
CA CYS A 190 3.20 -6.07 -18.52
C CYS A 190 4.55 -6.54 -19.09
N ASN A 191 5.32 -5.62 -19.66
CA ASN A 191 6.64 -5.88 -20.21
C ASN A 191 7.73 -6.01 -19.13
N LEU A 192 7.57 -5.41 -17.93
CA LEU A 192 8.56 -5.49 -16.85
C LEU A 192 8.96 -6.93 -16.53
N ARG A 193 8.02 -7.88 -16.63
CA ARG A 193 8.30 -9.29 -16.37
C ARG A 193 9.44 -9.85 -17.25
N SER A 194 9.60 -9.36 -18.47
CA SER A 194 10.67 -9.76 -19.39
C SER A 194 11.89 -8.83 -19.35
N ILE A 195 11.69 -7.51 -19.17
CA ILE A 195 12.79 -6.54 -19.22
C ILE A 195 13.49 -6.31 -17.87
N ASP A 196 12.75 -6.37 -16.76
CA ASP A 196 13.24 -6.14 -15.40
C ASP A 196 12.38 -6.95 -14.41
N LYS A 197 12.59 -8.27 -14.44
CA LYS A 197 11.87 -9.22 -13.59
C LYS A 197 12.00 -8.90 -12.10
N LYS A 198 13.12 -8.29 -11.69
CA LYS A 198 13.36 -7.89 -10.31
C LYS A 198 12.37 -6.80 -9.88
N LEU A 199 12.27 -5.72 -10.66
CA LEU A 199 11.32 -4.65 -10.38
C LEU A 199 9.86 -5.14 -10.42
N TYR A 200 9.51 -5.97 -11.41
CA TYR A 200 8.18 -6.59 -11.49
C TYR A 200 7.83 -7.34 -10.19
N ASN A 201 8.71 -8.22 -9.73
CA ASN A 201 8.49 -8.99 -8.51
C ASN A 201 8.40 -8.11 -7.26
N GLN A 202 9.17 -7.02 -7.19
CA GLN A 202 9.11 -6.09 -6.07
C GLN A 202 7.78 -5.33 -6.03
N ILE A 203 7.23 -4.93 -7.19
CA ILE A 203 5.89 -4.33 -7.27
C ILE A 203 4.83 -5.35 -6.83
N CYS A 204 4.91 -6.59 -7.31
CA CYS A 204 3.99 -7.64 -6.86
C CYS A 204 4.07 -7.87 -5.35
N LEU A 205 5.29 -7.90 -4.79
CA LEU A 205 5.50 -8.07 -3.35
C LEU A 205 4.97 -6.87 -2.55
N TYR A 206 5.10 -5.66 -3.09
CA TYR A 206 4.55 -4.44 -2.48
C TYR A 206 3.03 -4.51 -2.38
N VAL A 207 2.35 -4.84 -3.49
CA VAL A 207 0.89 -4.99 -3.50
C VAL A 207 0.48 -6.11 -2.54
N PHE A 208 1.15 -7.26 -2.60
CA PHE A 208 0.89 -8.36 -1.66
C PHE A 208 1.03 -7.93 -0.20
N ALA A 209 2.11 -7.22 0.16
CA ALA A 209 2.35 -6.77 1.52
C ALA A 209 1.29 -5.78 2.03
N GLY A 210 0.76 -4.92 1.17
CA GLY A 210 -0.36 -4.01 1.52
C GLY A 210 -1.67 -4.74 1.81
N ASN A 211 -1.86 -5.92 1.21
CA ASN A 211 -3.03 -6.77 1.39
C ASN A 211 -2.89 -7.78 2.54
N LEU A 212 -1.68 -7.90 3.10
CA LEU A 212 -1.46 -8.77 4.25
C LEU A 212 -2.20 -8.31 5.50
N ARG A 213 -2.77 -7.11 5.55
CA ARG A 213 -3.49 -6.64 6.74
C ARG A 213 -4.60 -7.61 7.17
N GLU A 214 -5.42 -8.11 6.24
CA GLU A 214 -6.45 -9.11 6.56
C GLU A 214 -5.83 -10.44 7.00
N PHE A 215 -4.66 -10.79 6.46
CA PHE A 215 -3.88 -11.97 6.87
C PHE A 215 -3.25 -11.80 8.26
N SER A 216 -2.72 -10.63 8.59
CA SER A 216 -2.16 -10.27 9.89
C SER A 216 -3.24 -10.34 10.97
N GLU A 217 -4.50 -10.03 10.64
CA GLU A 217 -5.63 -10.21 11.54
C GLU A 217 -5.96 -11.69 11.83
N VAL A 218 -5.73 -12.60 10.88
CA VAL A 218 -6.01 -14.05 11.06
C VAL A 218 -4.82 -14.79 11.67
N TYR A 219 -3.60 -14.41 11.31
CA TYR A 219 -2.36 -15.09 11.71
C TYR A 219 -1.56 -14.34 12.76
N HIS A 220 -2.11 -13.26 13.31
CA HIS A 220 -1.54 -12.52 14.42
C HIS A 220 -0.09 -12.09 14.15
N ASN A 221 0.16 -11.51 12.97
CA ASN A 221 1.51 -11.18 12.53
C ASN A 221 1.60 -9.80 11.88
N ASP A 222 1.74 -8.79 12.71
CA ASP A 222 1.87 -7.38 12.30
C ASP A 222 3.28 -7.04 11.80
N ASN A 223 4.26 -7.94 12.01
CA ASN A 223 5.62 -7.79 11.50
C ASN A 223 5.76 -8.13 10.01
N ALA A 224 4.79 -8.85 9.41
CA ALA A 224 4.91 -9.32 8.04
C ALA A 224 5.03 -8.16 7.02
N PRO A 225 4.16 -7.13 7.03
CA PRO A 225 4.29 -6.00 6.11
C PRO A 225 5.65 -5.29 6.24
N ILE A 226 6.13 -5.09 7.48
CA ILE A 226 7.44 -4.50 7.76
C ILE A 226 8.54 -5.33 7.11
N ALA A 227 8.54 -6.64 7.33
CA ALA A 227 9.55 -7.55 6.80
C ALA A 227 9.60 -7.52 5.26
N PHE A 228 8.46 -7.46 4.60
CA PHE A 228 8.38 -7.40 3.14
C PHE A 228 8.81 -6.04 2.58
N TYR A 229 8.34 -4.93 3.15
CA TYR A 229 8.75 -3.59 2.71
C TYR A 229 10.25 -3.36 2.89
N ILE A 230 10.82 -3.76 4.05
CA ILE A 230 12.26 -3.72 4.27
C ILE A 230 13.00 -4.58 3.24
N SER A 231 12.51 -5.78 2.93
CA SER A 231 13.15 -6.64 1.92
C SER A 231 13.15 -6.01 0.52
N ILE A 232 12.09 -5.29 0.15
CA ILE A 232 12.04 -4.51 -1.09
C ILE A 232 13.07 -3.38 -1.07
N LEU A 233 13.14 -2.62 0.02
CA LEU A 233 14.07 -1.50 0.17
C LEU A 233 15.53 -1.97 0.17
N GLU A 234 15.87 -3.08 0.85
CA GLU A 234 17.22 -3.67 0.79
C GLU A 234 17.58 -4.08 -0.64
N SER A 235 16.62 -4.70 -1.34
CA SER A 235 16.80 -5.09 -2.74
C SER A 235 17.00 -3.89 -3.67
N GLN A 236 16.38 -2.74 -3.37
CA GLN A 236 16.53 -1.45 -4.05
C GLN A 236 17.79 -0.69 -3.61
N ALA A 237 18.30 -0.93 -2.41
CA ALA A 237 19.58 -0.40 -1.93
C ALA A 237 20.73 -0.91 -2.80
N GLY A 238 20.64 -2.19 -3.20
CA GLY A 238 21.72 -2.88 -3.89
C GLY A 238 22.88 -3.20 -2.96
N ASP A 239 23.97 -3.69 -3.54
CA ASP A 239 25.17 -4.02 -2.77
C ASP A 239 25.86 -2.74 -2.24
N PRO A 240 26.45 -2.79 -1.05
CA PRO A 240 27.27 -1.69 -0.55
C PRO A 240 28.44 -1.44 -1.52
N PRO A 241 28.87 -0.19 -1.70
CA PRO A 241 30.06 0.10 -2.47
C PRO A 241 31.26 -0.63 -1.86
N THR A 242 32.01 -1.37 -2.69
CA THR A 242 33.27 -1.99 -2.26
C THR A 242 34.30 -0.90 -1.98
N CYS A 243 34.79 -0.84 -0.75
CA CYS A 243 35.93 -0.01 -0.41
C CYS A 243 37.17 -0.57 -1.11
N ARG A 244 37.99 0.32 -1.68
CA ARG A 244 39.29 -0.02 -2.28
C ARG A 244 40.42 0.00 -1.25
N GLU A 245 40.11 0.24 0.02
CA GLU A 245 41.10 0.20 1.09
C GLU A 245 41.60 -1.24 1.29
N LEU A 246 42.91 -1.34 1.48
CA LEU A 246 43.56 -2.58 1.85
C LEU A 246 43.47 -2.72 3.37
N LEU A 247 42.69 -3.69 3.84
CA LEU A 247 42.69 -4.06 5.26
C LEU A 247 43.70 -5.17 5.49
N HIS A 248 44.59 -4.98 6.46
CA HIS A 248 45.56 -6.00 6.83
C HIS A 248 45.02 -6.87 7.98
N CYS A 249 44.98 -8.19 7.82
CA CYS A 249 44.54 -9.08 8.88
C CYS A 249 45.64 -9.30 9.92
N ASN A 250 45.49 -8.73 11.12
CA ASN A 250 46.45 -8.86 12.23
C ASN A 250 46.68 -10.30 12.73
N ARG A 251 45.83 -11.27 12.34
CA ARG A 251 45.98 -12.69 12.72
C ARG A 251 46.76 -13.52 11.72
N CYS A 252 46.57 -13.30 10.42
CA CYS A 252 47.17 -14.14 9.38
C CYS A 252 48.10 -13.37 8.44
N GLY A 253 48.26 -12.06 8.63
CA GLY A 253 49.15 -11.20 7.85
C GLY A 253 48.77 -11.05 6.38
N ARG A 254 47.52 -11.41 6.01
CA ARG A 254 47.03 -11.27 4.63
C ARG A 254 46.27 -9.97 4.45
N ASP A 255 46.43 -9.40 3.27
CA ASP A 255 45.63 -8.27 2.82
C ASP A 255 44.24 -8.76 2.39
N ILE A 256 43.22 -8.11 2.93
CA ILE A 256 41.82 -8.29 2.58
C ILE A 256 41.52 -7.23 1.52
N LEU A 257 41.37 -7.69 0.28
CA LEU A 257 40.95 -6.86 -0.84
C LEU A 257 39.41 -6.78 -0.87
N ASN A 258 38.88 -5.60 -1.24
CA ASN A 258 37.45 -5.36 -1.49
C ASN A 258 36.54 -5.61 -0.26
N HIS A 259 36.75 -4.89 0.85
CA HIS A 259 35.75 -4.88 1.92
C HIS A 259 34.66 -3.84 1.62
N GLY A 260 33.39 -4.23 1.64
CA GLY A 260 32.29 -3.27 1.54
C GLY A 260 32.00 -2.62 2.88
N THR A 261 31.37 -1.44 2.86
CA THR A 261 30.62 -0.93 4.02
C THR A 261 29.65 -2.04 4.48
N PRO A 262 29.51 -2.32 5.79
CA PRO A 262 28.51 -3.25 6.28
C PRO A 262 27.14 -2.95 5.65
N ILE A 263 26.42 -3.99 5.23
CA ILE A 263 25.12 -3.83 4.55
C ILE A 263 24.13 -3.00 5.39
N GLU A 264 24.25 -3.09 6.72
CA GLU A 264 23.48 -2.28 7.67
C GLU A 264 23.80 -0.79 7.55
N GLU A 265 25.08 -0.42 7.59
CA GLU A 265 25.54 0.96 7.47
C GLU A 265 25.19 1.55 6.09
N HIS A 266 25.30 0.76 5.01
CA HIS A 266 24.88 1.19 3.68
C HIS A 266 23.36 1.44 3.59
N PHE A 267 22.57 0.53 4.16
CA PHE A 267 21.12 0.67 4.21
C PHE A 267 20.68 1.89 5.04
N ILE A 268 21.26 2.04 6.23
CA ILE A 268 21.04 3.19 7.12
C ILE A 268 21.48 4.49 6.46
N GLY A 269 22.64 4.52 5.78
CA GLY A 269 23.10 5.69 5.06
C GLY A 269 22.14 6.13 3.93
N LYS A 270 21.42 5.16 3.33
CA LYS A 270 20.46 5.44 2.25
C LYS A 270 19.07 5.85 2.75
N TYR A 271 18.57 5.22 3.80
CA TYR A 271 17.17 5.37 4.24
C TYR A 271 17.01 6.04 5.62
N GLY A 272 18.07 6.13 6.42
CA GLY A 272 18.06 6.74 7.76
C GLY A 272 18.30 5.75 8.90
N THR A 273 18.64 6.26 10.08
CA THR A 273 18.91 5.47 11.29
C THR A 273 17.66 4.86 11.90
N SER A 274 16.49 5.47 11.72
CA SER A 274 15.18 4.95 12.14
C SER A 274 14.85 3.56 11.56
N PHE A 275 15.47 3.20 10.43
CA PHE A 275 15.29 1.89 9.80
C PHE A 275 16.07 0.74 10.46
N LYS A 276 16.98 1.03 11.40
CA LYS A 276 17.80 0.01 12.06
C LYS A 276 16.95 -1.04 12.79
N GLU A 277 15.96 -0.59 13.57
CA GLU A 277 15.10 -1.50 14.33
C GLU A 277 14.14 -2.27 13.40
N LEU A 278 13.59 -1.62 12.38
CA LEU A 278 12.73 -2.27 11.37
C LEU A 278 13.47 -3.38 10.61
N ARG A 279 14.78 -3.21 10.38
CA ARG A 279 15.62 -4.22 9.77
C ARG A 279 15.82 -5.45 10.67
N LYS A 280 15.88 -5.26 12.00
CA LYS A 280 15.89 -6.37 12.95
C LYS A 280 14.58 -7.14 12.88
N ILE A 281 13.42 -6.47 12.83
CA ILE A 281 12.11 -7.13 12.68
C ILE A 281 12.10 -8.04 11.46
N ARG A 282 12.56 -7.53 10.31
CA ARG A 282 12.73 -8.34 9.08
C ARG A 282 13.63 -9.56 9.31
N HIS A 283 14.76 -9.40 10.00
CA HIS A 283 15.65 -10.52 10.31
C HIS A 283 14.97 -11.57 11.18
N LYS A 284 14.32 -11.14 12.26
CA LYS A 284 13.63 -12.03 13.19
C LYS A 284 12.47 -12.77 12.52
N PHE A 285 11.69 -12.08 11.70
CA PHE A 285 10.58 -12.68 10.95
C PHE A 285 11.05 -13.84 10.06
N PHE A 286 12.08 -13.63 9.22
CA PHE A 286 12.52 -14.67 8.26
C PHE A 286 13.44 -15.74 8.86
N HIS A 287 14.14 -15.46 9.97
CA HIS A 287 15.18 -16.35 10.49
C HIS A 287 14.90 -16.91 11.88
N GLN A 288 14.09 -16.22 12.68
CA GLN A 288 13.77 -16.63 14.06
C GLN A 288 12.31 -17.05 14.21
N GLY A 289 11.46 -16.80 13.20
CA GLY A 289 10.04 -17.17 13.23
C GLY A 289 9.29 -16.46 14.35
N GLU A 290 9.67 -15.22 14.69
CA GLU A 290 8.91 -14.42 15.64
C GLU A 290 7.63 -13.90 14.96
N TYR A 291 6.49 -14.23 15.57
CA TYR A 291 5.15 -13.74 15.21
C TYR A 291 4.70 -12.84 16.37
N SER A 292 4.26 -11.62 16.08
CA SER A 292 3.64 -10.74 17.08
C SER A 292 2.39 -10.11 16.52
N SER A 293 1.33 -10.09 17.33
CA SER A 293 0.12 -9.32 17.06
C SER A 293 0.03 -8.17 18.03
N GLY A 294 0.28 -6.97 17.52
CA GLY A 294 0.01 -5.73 18.22
C GLY A 294 -1.45 -5.61 18.61
N ARG A 295 -2.38 -6.19 17.85
CA ARG A 295 -3.80 -6.23 18.25
C ARG A 295 -4.05 -7.10 19.49
N GLU A 296 -3.52 -8.32 19.54
CA GLU A 296 -3.64 -9.15 20.76
C GLU A 296 -2.92 -8.51 21.94
N GLU A 297 -1.76 -7.90 21.69
CA GLU A 297 -1.02 -7.17 22.71
C GLU A 297 -1.82 -5.96 23.24
N LEU A 298 -2.50 -5.22 22.36
CA LEU A 298 -3.40 -4.13 22.74
C LEU A 298 -4.62 -4.61 23.55
N TRP A 299 -5.23 -5.73 23.16
CA TRP A 299 -6.32 -6.33 23.94
C TRP A 299 -5.82 -6.75 25.33
N ASN A 300 -4.65 -7.39 25.41
CA ASN A 300 -4.03 -7.76 26.67
C ASN A 300 -3.73 -6.52 27.54
N ILE A 301 -3.29 -5.42 26.92
CA ILE A 301 -3.09 -4.14 27.62
C ILE A 301 -4.40 -3.63 28.20
N TYR A 302 -5.49 -3.65 27.44
CA TYR A 302 -6.79 -3.20 27.91
C TYR A 302 -7.37 -4.08 29.02
N ASP A 303 -7.26 -5.40 28.91
CA ASP A 303 -7.69 -6.34 29.96
C ASP A 303 -6.89 -6.11 31.24
N GLN A 304 -5.55 -5.99 31.14
CA GLN A 304 -4.69 -5.70 32.30
C GLN A 304 -4.98 -4.34 32.93
N ARG A 305 -5.32 -3.33 32.10
CA ARG A 305 -5.69 -1.99 32.58
C ARG A 305 -7.04 -2.01 33.30
N ASP A 306 -7.99 -2.82 32.85
CA ASP A 306 -9.29 -2.98 33.52
C ASP A 306 -9.12 -3.69 34.87
N ASP A 307 -8.35 -4.78 34.89
CA ASP A 307 -7.97 -5.50 36.12
C ASP A 307 -7.24 -4.59 37.12
N ALA A 308 -6.28 -3.80 36.64
CA ALA A 308 -5.50 -2.86 37.46
C ALA A 308 -6.34 -1.67 37.98
N ARG A 309 -7.45 -1.32 37.33
CA ARG A 309 -8.40 -0.31 37.84
C ARG A 309 -9.32 -0.89 38.91
N HIS A 310 -9.58 -2.19 38.89
CA HIS A 310 -10.38 -2.89 39.88
C HIS A 310 -9.59 -3.29 41.14
N LEU A 311 -8.26 -3.37 41.03
CA LEU A 311 -7.35 -3.58 42.15
C LEU A 311 -6.77 -2.24 42.59
N ILE A 312 -6.87 -1.91 43.87
CA ILE A 312 -6.47 -0.59 44.42
C ILE A 312 -4.97 -0.31 44.16
N ASP A 313 -4.69 0.78 43.43
CA ASP A 313 -3.39 1.48 43.23
C ASP A 313 -2.21 0.67 42.66
N HIS A 314 -2.18 0.50 41.34
CA HIS A 314 -0.98 0.11 40.58
C HIS A 314 -0.58 1.17 39.53
N PRO A 315 -0.17 2.38 39.94
CA PRO A 315 0.19 3.46 39.00
C PRO A 315 1.39 3.10 38.10
N GLU A 316 2.35 2.31 38.60
CA GLU A 316 3.51 1.85 37.82
C GLU A 316 3.10 0.90 36.68
N LEU A 317 2.12 0.02 36.92
CA LEU A 317 1.60 -0.89 35.90
C LEU A 317 0.84 -0.12 34.82
N ILE A 318 0.03 0.87 35.20
CA ILE A 318 -0.68 1.72 34.24
C ILE A 318 0.33 2.46 33.35
N GLN A 319 1.40 3.01 33.93
CA GLN A 319 2.45 3.69 33.15
C GLN A 319 3.19 2.74 32.19
N GLU A 320 3.46 1.50 32.60
CA GLU A 320 4.06 0.48 31.71
C GLU A 320 3.11 0.12 30.55
N LEU A 321 1.81 -0.01 30.84
CA LEU A 321 0.78 -0.31 29.84
C LEU A 321 0.59 0.85 28.85
N ASP A 322 0.61 2.09 29.32
CA ASP A 322 0.55 3.29 28.47
C ASP A 322 1.74 3.33 27.51
N LYS A 323 2.96 3.06 28.01
CA LYS A 323 4.15 2.98 27.16
C LYS A 323 4.05 1.86 26.10
N LYS A 324 3.52 0.69 26.45
CA LYS A 324 3.33 -0.40 25.47
C LYS A 324 2.30 -0.03 24.40
N GLU A 325 1.23 0.67 24.77
CA GLU A 325 0.25 1.18 23.80
C GLU A 325 0.88 2.22 22.85
N GLU A 326 1.72 3.13 23.37
CA GLU A 326 2.50 4.07 22.55
C GLU A 326 3.46 3.36 21.59
N ASP A 327 4.17 2.32 22.06
CA ASP A 327 5.05 1.50 21.23
C ASP A 327 4.27 0.81 20.09
N LEU A 328 3.03 0.35 20.35
CA LEU A 328 2.14 -0.25 19.34
C LEU A 328 1.64 0.76 18.31
N ASP A 329 1.26 1.96 18.73
CA ASP A 329 0.88 3.04 17.81
C ASP A 329 2.07 3.48 16.95
N TYR A 330 3.28 3.50 17.52
CA TYR A 330 4.52 3.72 16.78
C TYR A 330 4.69 2.68 15.64
N PHE A 331 4.42 1.40 15.89
CA PHE A 331 4.50 0.36 14.84
C PHE A 331 3.53 0.61 13.67
N GLY A 332 2.29 1.00 13.95
CA GLY A 332 1.30 1.31 12.90
C GLY A 332 1.76 2.46 12.00
N ASN A 333 2.28 3.52 12.61
CA ASN A 333 2.83 4.68 11.91
C ASN A 333 4.05 4.31 11.07
N GLU A 334 4.92 3.44 11.57
CA GLU A 334 6.10 2.98 10.85
C GLU A 334 5.76 2.07 9.66
N VAL A 335 4.72 1.24 9.73
CA VAL A 335 4.21 0.49 8.57
C VAL A 335 3.74 1.43 7.46
N GLU A 336 2.95 2.44 7.81
CA GLU A 336 2.46 3.42 6.83
C GLU A 336 3.63 4.21 6.21
N ARG A 337 4.58 4.64 7.04
CA ARG A 337 5.82 5.28 6.60
C ARG A 337 6.59 4.38 5.63
N LEU A 338 6.81 3.11 5.98
CA LEU A 338 7.49 2.14 5.13
C LEU A 338 6.79 1.93 3.80
N GLN A 339 5.46 1.82 3.81
CA GLN A 339 4.66 1.68 2.60
C GLN A 339 4.89 2.89 1.68
N LYS A 340 4.82 4.12 2.19
CA LYS A 340 5.02 5.35 1.41
C LYS A 340 6.42 5.40 0.79
N ILE A 341 7.46 5.09 1.56
CA ILE A 341 8.86 5.13 1.12
C ILE A 341 9.14 4.05 0.08
N THR A 342 8.62 2.85 0.32
CA THR A 342 8.73 1.72 -0.62
C THR A 342 8.02 2.05 -1.92
N ARG A 343 6.78 2.54 -1.85
CA ARG A 343 6.00 2.96 -3.02
C ARG A 343 6.73 4.01 -3.83
N ARG A 344 7.22 5.07 -3.19
CA ARG A 344 8.04 6.11 -3.83
C ARG A 344 9.22 5.49 -4.58
N THR A 345 10.01 4.66 -3.91
CA THR A 345 11.21 4.03 -4.50
C THR A 345 10.87 3.17 -5.72
N LEU A 346 9.76 2.45 -5.65
CA LEU A 346 9.26 1.61 -6.74
C LEU A 346 8.71 2.42 -7.91
N ILE A 347 7.93 3.48 -7.64
CA ILE A 347 7.46 4.43 -8.66
C ILE A 347 8.67 5.05 -9.36
N GLU A 348 9.68 5.48 -8.61
CA GLU A 348 10.89 6.05 -9.19
C GLU A 348 11.60 5.08 -10.14
N SER A 349 11.71 3.82 -9.74
CA SER A 349 12.31 2.77 -10.57
C SER A 349 11.45 2.43 -11.79
N PHE A 350 10.13 2.36 -11.62
CA PHE A 350 9.17 2.12 -12.68
C PHE A 350 9.21 3.22 -13.75
N MET A 351 9.26 4.48 -13.34
CA MET A 351 9.25 5.62 -14.26
C MET A 351 10.50 5.71 -15.14
N ARG A 352 11.64 5.18 -14.68
CA ARG A 352 12.85 5.05 -15.51
C ARG A 352 12.60 4.17 -16.75
N HIS A 353 11.82 3.09 -16.59
CA HIS A 353 11.42 2.21 -17.70
C HIS A 353 10.29 2.81 -18.55
N TYR A 354 9.44 3.65 -17.96
CA TYR A 354 8.38 4.34 -18.68
C TYR A 354 8.91 5.42 -19.65
N GLY A 355 10.13 5.92 -19.41
CA GLY A 355 10.81 6.93 -20.23
C GLY A 355 10.58 8.37 -19.79
N ASN A 356 9.95 8.59 -18.62
CA ASN A 356 9.84 9.91 -18.02
C ASN A 356 11.04 10.14 -17.09
N ARG A 357 11.70 11.29 -17.25
CA ARG A 357 12.66 11.75 -16.25
C ARG A 357 11.88 12.29 -15.06
N ILE A 358 12.01 11.64 -13.91
CA ILE A 358 11.58 12.23 -12.66
C ILE A 358 12.52 13.41 -12.38
N PRO A 359 11.99 14.60 -12.03
CA PRO A 359 12.82 15.71 -11.61
C PRO A 359 13.69 15.26 -10.44
N ARG A 360 15.02 15.39 -10.59
CA ARG A 360 15.92 15.09 -9.48
C ARG A 360 15.69 16.16 -8.41
N PRO A 361 15.52 15.78 -7.13
CA PRO A 361 15.38 16.74 -6.05
C PRO A 361 16.59 17.68 -5.95
#